data_AF-A0A2A4R2L6-F1
#
_entry.id   AF-A0A2A4R2L6-F1
#
_cell.length_a   1.000
_cell.length_b   1.000
_cell.length_c   1.000
_cell.angle_alpha   90.00
_cell.angle_beta   90.00
_cell.angle_gamma   90.00
#
_symmetry.space_group_name_H-M   'P 1'
#
loop_
_entity.id
_entity.type
_entity.pdbx_description
1 polymer ?
#
loop_
_entity_poly.entity_id
_entity_poly.type
_entity_poly.pdbx_seq_one_letter_code
_entity_poly.pdbx_strand_id
1 'polypeptide(L)'
;MKRPVRILLIANIVLLSSFFIFATKSSMTTSLVPTNSEDTIKETVKNVGEFYQIKPVKIPNNLNFAGERLPLEKWDVRERIDRELLVNTYWQSNTLLLFKRAHKYFPIIEPILKKNGIPDDFKYLALIESGLRNVTSHAGARGFWQIMKGTGKENGLEINDNVDERYHVEKSTEVACIYLNQAFKKFGNWTLAAASYNAGRAGIARRLKAQMVDDYYDLLLVEETARYMLRVIAVKEIISHPNLYGFEFDQEDLYNLSNTRIVQVDTTITNIARFAKNMGTSYKEIRLLNPWLKQNKLDNASRKKYYLSIPE
;
A
#
# COMPACT_ATOMS: atom_id res chain seq x y z
N MET A 1 -18.52 -13.88 -24.76
CA MET A 1 -17.49 -12.94 -25.27
C MET A 1 -17.40 -13.06 -26.79
N LYS A 2 -17.50 -11.94 -27.52
CA LYS A 2 -17.49 -11.92 -29.00
C LYS A 2 -16.14 -12.44 -29.52
N ARG A 3 -16.18 -13.33 -30.52
CA ARG A 3 -15.02 -13.96 -31.20
C ARG A 3 -13.81 -13.05 -31.51
N PRO A 4 -13.93 -11.76 -31.88
CA PRO A 4 -12.76 -10.92 -32.16
C PRO A 4 -11.86 -10.63 -30.93
N VAL A 5 -12.38 -10.70 -29.70
CA VAL A 5 -11.61 -10.42 -28.47
C VAL A 5 -10.65 -11.57 -28.14
N ARG A 6 -10.94 -12.79 -28.59
CA ARG A 6 -10.10 -13.98 -28.35
C ARG A 6 -8.85 -14.01 -29.24
N ILE A 7 -8.91 -13.39 -30.41
CA ILE A 7 -7.80 -13.31 -31.38
C ILE A 7 -6.76 -12.27 -30.93
N LEU A 8 -7.21 -11.13 -30.40
CA LEU A 8 -6.33 -10.08 -29.84
C LEU A 8 -5.59 -10.52 -28.57
N LEU A 9 -6.17 -11.43 -27.77
CA LEU A 9 -5.52 -11.97 -26.58
C LEU A 9 -4.41 -12.99 -26.94
N ILE A 10 -4.64 -13.82 -27.96
CA ILE A 10 -3.66 -14.82 -28.41
C ILE A 10 -2.49 -14.14 -29.14
N ALA A 11 -2.74 -13.10 -29.93
CA ALA A 11 -1.68 -12.34 -30.60
C ALA A 11 -0.72 -11.63 -29.62
N ASN A 12 -1.20 -11.14 -28.47
CA ASN A 12 -0.35 -10.53 -27.44
C ASN A 12 0.53 -11.55 -26.70
N ILE A 13 0.04 -12.77 -26.50
CA ILE A 13 0.83 -13.85 -25.86
C ILE A 13 1.95 -14.33 -26.80
N VAL A 14 1.70 -14.40 -28.10
CA VAL A 14 2.74 -14.77 -29.09
C VAL A 14 3.82 -13.68 -29.21
N LEU A 15 3.45 -12.39 -29.18
CA LEU A 15 4.39 -11.26 -29.23
C LEU A 15 5.28 -11.13 -27.98
N LEU A 16 4.79 -11.48 -26.79
CA LEU A 16 5.62 -11.54 -25.58
C LEU A 16 6.55 -12.76 -25.56
N SER A 17 6.15 -13.88 -26.17
CA SER A 17 7.00 -15.08 -26.25
C SER A 17 8.14 -14.94 -27.29
N SER A 18 7.92 -14.21 -28.39
CA SER A 18 8.96 -13.97 -29.40
C SER A 18 10.04 -12.98 -28.93
N PHE A 19 9.70 -12.05 -28.03
CA PHE A 19 10.68 -11.14 -27.43
C PHE A 19 11.68 -11.85 -26.49
N PHE A 20 11.28 -12.95 -25.84
CA PHE A 20 12.18 -13.74 -24.99
C PHE A 20 13.10 -14.70 -25.78
N ILE A 21 12.71 -15.10 -27.00
CA ILE A 21 13.54 -15.99 -27.84
C ILE A 21 14.65 -15.23 -28.58
N PHE A 22 14.50 -13.92 -28.80
CA PHE A 22 15.53 -13.12 -29.49
C PHE A 22 16.67 -12.64 -28.57
N ALA A 23 16.48 -12.68 -27.24
CA ALA A 23 17.49 -12.27 -26.26
C ALA A 23 18.56 -13.36 -25.97
N THR A 24 18.43 -14.57 -26.53
CA THR A 24 19.37 -15.69 -26.28
C THR A 24 20.26 -16.06 -27.47
N LYS A 25 20.22 -15.30 -28.58
CA LYS A 25 21.08 -15.52 -29.75
C LYS A 25 21.80 -14.23 -30.17
N SER A 26 22.76 -13.81 -29.36
CA SER A 26 23.89 -13.03 -29.85
C SER A 26 25.08 -13.32 -28.96
N SER A 27 25.99 -14.16 -29.46
CA SER A 27 27.41 -14.31 -29.07
C SER A 27 27.90 -15.68 -29.54
N MET A 28 28.13 -15.88 -30.84
CA MET A 28 29.07 -16.92 -31.29
C MET A 28 29.62 -16.56 -32.67
N THR A 29 30.81 -15.97 -32.70
CA THR A 29 31.88 -16.33 -33.62
C THR A 29 33.20 -15.66 -33.22
N THR A 30 34.18 -16.45 -32.76
CA THR A 30 35.56 -16.45 -33.29
C THR A 30 36.36 -17.66 -32.78
N SER A 31 36.62 -18.58 -33.71
CA SER A 31 37.83 -19.39 -33.99
C SER A 31 38.74 -20.02 -32.89
N LEU A 32 39.02 -21.30 -33.15
CA LEU A 32 39.89 -22.37 -32.57
C LEU A 32 41.39 -22.00 -32.37
N VAL A 33 42.08 -22.25 -31.23
CA VAL A 33 42.90 -23.44 -30.77
C VAL A 33 44.42 -23.07 -30.62
N PRO A 34 45.30 -23.63 -29.72
CA PRO A 34 45.16 -24.26 -28.39
C PRO A 34 46.28 -23.92 -27.32
N THR A 35 46.18 -24.60 -26.16
CA THR A 35 47.22 -25.04 -25.18
C THR A 35 47.84 -24.08 -24.13
N ASN A 36 47.74 -24.59 -22.88
CA ASN A 36 48.58 -24.42 -21.68
C ASN A 36 48.55 -23.10 -20.90
N SER A 37 47.77 -23.11 -19.81
CA SER A 37 48.20 -22.66 -18.48
C SER A 37 47.15 -23.09 -17.45
N GLU A 38 47.54 -24.01 -16.58
CA GLU A 38 46.98 -24.10 -15.22
C GLU A 38 47.33 -22.80 -14.47
N ASP A 39 46.53 -22.47 -13.46
CA ASP A 39 46.57 -21.25 -12.63
C ASP A 39 45.98 -19.97 -13.24
N THR A 40 44.64 -19.96 -13.37
CA THR A 40 43.88 -18.79 -12.96
C THR A 40 42.54 -19.25 -12.40
N ILE A 41 42.47 -19.39 -11.06
CA ILE A 41 41.18 -19.29 -10.36
C ILE A 41 40.64 -17.93 -10.78
N LYS A 42 39.66 -17.93 -11.70
CA LYS A 42 38.91 -16.74 -12.06
C LYS A 42 38.41 -16.15 -10.76
N GLU A 43 38.94 -14.98 -10.38
CA GLU A 43 38.31 -14.11 -9.40
C GLU A 43 36.84 -14.08 -9.75
N THR A 44 36.02 -14.61 -8.85
CA THR A 44 34.58 -14.52 -8.97
C THR A 44 34.30 -13.05 -8.77
N VAL A 45 34.23 -12.29 -9.87
CA VAL A 45 33.90 -10.87 -9.85
C VAL A 45 32.56 -10.76 -9.14
N LYS A 46 32.61 -10.42 -7.86
CA LYS A 46 31.41 -10.16 -7.07
C LYS A 46 30.84 -8.88 -7.61
N ASN A 47 29.70 -8.99 -8.31
CA ASN A 47 28.96 -7.84 -8.84
C ASN A 47 28.22 -7.05 -7.73
N VAL A 48 28.40 -7.44 -6.46
CA VAL A 48 27.81 -6.81 -5.28
C VAL A 48 28.92 -6.43 -4.31
N GLY A 49 28.73 -5.33 -3.59
CA GLY A 49 29.73 -4.83 -2.63
C GLY A 49 30.12 -5.90 -1.61
N GLU A 50 31.39 -5.90 -1.18
CA GLU A 50 31.97 -6.93 -0.30
C GLU A 50 31.20 -7.11 1.02
N PHE A 51 30.51 -6.06 1.46
CA PHE A 51 29.74 -6.02 2.71
C PHE A 51 28.26 -6.39 2.55
N TYR A 52 27.76 -6.64 1.33
CA TYR A 52 26.36 -6.99 1.09
C TYR A 52 26.12 -8.49 1.35
N GLN A 53 25.44 -8.81 2.45
CA GLN A 53 25.12 -10.19 2.84
C GLN A 53 23.60 -10.43 2.86
N ILE A 54 23.17 -11.55 2.29
CA ILE A 54 21.77 -12.01 2.33
C ILE A 54 21.69 -13.15 3.36
N LYS A 55 20.84 -13.00 4.38
CA LYS A 55 20.67 -13.94 5.49
C LYS A 55 19.20 -14.35 5.69
N PRO A 56 18.91 -15.55 6.19
CA PRO A 56 17.55 -15.87 6.63
C PRO A 56 17.09 -14.87 7.70
N VAL A 57 15.84 -14.41 7.59
CA VAL A 57 15.23 -13.55 8.61
C VAL A 57 14.73 -14.43 9.75
N LYS A 58 15.05 -14.07 11.00
CA LYS A 58 14.55 -14.81 12.17
C LYS A 58 13.13 -14.35 12.48
N ILE A 59 12.20 -15.30 12.58
CA ILE A 59 10.80 -15.03 12.93
C ILE A 59 10.70 -14.78 14.44
N PRO A 60 10.24 -13.60 14.90
CA PRO A 60 9.99 -13.35 16.33
C PRO A 60 8.87 -14.24 16.88
N ASN A 61 8.97 -14.66 18.14
CA ASN A 61 8.01 -15.59 18.76
C ASN A 61 6.69 -14.91 19.21
N ASN A 62 6.64 -13.58 19.29
CA ASN A 62 5.55 -12.80 19.87
C ASN A 62 4.83 -11.89 18.85
N LEU A 63 4.86 -12.26 17.58
CA LEU A 63 4.14 -11.54 16.52
C LEU A 63 2.63 -11.51 16.82
N ASN A 64 2.03 -10.33 16.65
CA ASN A 64 0.62 -10.10 16.94
C ASN A 64 0.07 -8.93 16.11
N PHE A 65 -1.25 -8.89 15.96
CA PHE A 65 -1.98 -7.77 15.39
C PHE A 65 -3.13 -7.37 16.32
N ALA A 66 -3.17 -6.11 16.73
CA ALA A 66 -4.15 -5.56 17.66
C ALA A 66 -4.28 -6.36 18.97
N GLY A 67 -3.15 -6.89 19.47
CA GLY A 67 -3.12 -7.75 20.67
C GLY A 67 -3.48 -9.22 20.42
N GLU A 68 -3.88 -9.60 19.21
CA GLU A 68 -4.20 -10.98 18.84
C GLU A 68 -2.95 -11.68 18.30
N ARG A 69 -2.58 -12.81 18.92
CA ARG A 69 -1.34 -13.55 18.63
C ARG A 69 -1.40 -14.24 17.27
N LEU A 70 -0.29 -14.19 16.52
CA LEU A 70 -0.07 -15.02 15.34
C LEU A 70 0.28 -16.47 15.77
N PRO A 71 -0.47 -17.51 15.36
CA PRO A 71 -0.24 -18.89 15.79
C PRO A 71 0.93 -19.55 15.04
N LEU A 72 2.16 -19.26 15.48
CA LEU A 72 3.40 -19.74 14.87
C LEU A 72 3.66 -21.25 15.01
N GLU A 73 2.91 -21.93 15.87
CA GLU A 73 2.88 -23.39 15.96
C GLU A 73 2.29 -24.08 14.72
N LYS A 74 1.47 -23.36 13.93
CA LYS A 74 0.97 -23.86 12.65
C LYS A 74 2.06 -23.72 11.58
N TRP A 75 2.45 -24.84 10.98
CA TRP A 75 3.56 -24.90 10.02
C TRP A 75 3.34 -23.96 8.81
N ASP A 76 2.12 -23.89 8.28
CA ASP A 76 1.79 -23.06 7.12
C ASP A 76 1.83 -21.57 7.49
N VAL A 77 1.37 -21.20 8.69
CA VAL A 77 1.43 -19.82 9.20
C VAL A 77 2.87 -19.38 9.32
N ARG A 78 3.76 -20.26 9.84
CA ARG A 78 5.20 -20.01 9.96
C ARG A 78 5.86 -19.78 8.60
N GLU A 79 5.57 -20.61 7.60
CA GLU A 79 6.11 -20.43 6.24
C GLU A 79 5.57 -19.15 5.57
N ARG A 80 4.28 -18.84 5.77
CA ARG A 80 3.65 -17.65 5.19
C ARG A 80 4.16 -16.35 5.80
N ILE A 81 4.42 -16.30 7.11
CA ILE A 81 5.02 -15.10 7.72
C ILE A 81 6.50 -14.95 7.36
N ASP A 82 7.25 -16.05 7.28
CA ASP A 82 8.65 -16.04 6.83
C ASP A 82 8.76 -15.40 5.44
N ARG A 83 7.91 -15.83 4.52
CA ARG A 83 7.80 -15.26 3.18
C ARG A 83 7.58 -13.74 3.20
N GLU A 84 6.64 -13.25 4.01
CA GLU A 84 6.35 -11.80 4.05
C GLU A 84 7.47 -11.00 4.74
N LEU A 85 8.13 -11.56 5.75
CA LEU A 85 9.34 -10.96 6.33
C LEU A 85 10.46 -10.87 5.30
N LEU A 86 10.74 -11.95 4.56
CA LEU A 86 11.75 -11.97 3.50
C LEU A 86 11.45 -10.96 2.40
N VAL A 87 10.22 -10.93 1.88
CA VAL A 87 9.83 -10.03 0.79
C VAL A 87 9.96 -8.56 1.21
N ASN A 88 9.52 -8.20 2.41
CA ASN A 88 9.56 -6.80 2.86
C ASN A 88 10.95 -6.40 3.40
N THR A 89 11.80 -7.34 3.79
CA THR A 89 13.21 -7.07 4.13
C THR A 89 14.05 -6.89 2.86
N TYR A 90 13.91 -7.79 1.88
CA TYR A 90 14.76 -7.81 0.69
C TYR A 90 14.25 -6.99 -0.50
N TRP A 91 13.13 -6.29 -0.34
CA TRP A 91 12.72 -5.22 -1.24
C TRP A 91 12.99 -3.85 -0.60
N GLN A 92 14.25 -3.62 -0.23
CA GLN A 92 14.66 -2.53 0.66
C GLN A 92 14.24 -1.15 0.16
N SER A 93 14.32 -0.90 -1.16
CA SER A 93 13.97 0.38 -1.75
C SER A 93 12.49 0.75 -1.51
N ASN A 94 11.60 -0.23 -1.64
CA ASN A 94 10.18 -0.01 -1.35
C ASN A 94 9.97 0.19 0.16
N THR A 95 10.58 -0.62 1.00
CA THR A 95 10.42 -0.53 2.46
C THR A 95 10.97 0.78 3.04
N LEU A 96 12.10 1.28 2.54
CA LEU A 96 12.61 2.62 2.86
C LEU A 96 11.60 3.72 2.53
N LEU A 97 10.92 3.63 1.38
CA LEU A 97 9.85 4.58 1.05
C LEU A 97 8.65 4.46 1.99
N LEU A 98 8.37 3.26 2.52
CA LEU A 98 7.33 3.07 3.54
C LEU A 98 7.71 3.76 4.85
N PHE A 99 8.96 3.62 5.33
CA PHE A 99 9.44 4.35 6.51
C PHE A 99 9.28 5.87 6.35
N LYS A 100 9.79 6.42 5.25
CA LYS A 100 9.74 7.87 4.99
C LYS A 100 8.30 8.40 4.99
N ARG A 101 7.34 7.66 4.41
CA ARG A 101 5.92 8.08 4.35
C ARG A 101 5.15 7.79 5.62
N ALA A 102 5.48 6.71 6.34
CA ALA A 102 4.90 6.39 7.64
C ALA A 102 5.16 7.55 8.61
N HIS A 103 6.41 8.01 8.70
CA HIS A 103 6.77 9.19 9.50
C HIS A 103 5.92 10.42 9.15
N LYS A 104 5.70 10.67 7.85
CA LYS A 104 4.92 11.81 7.37
C LYS A 104 3.42 11.74 7.72
N TYR A 105 2.79 10.57 7.63
CA TYR A 105 1.32 10.47 7.62
C TYR A 105 0.70 9.70 8.78
N PHE A 106 1.45 8.87 9.51
CA PHE A 106 0.95 8.25 10.73
C PHE A 106 0.47 9.28 11.76
N PRO A 107 1.15 10.43 11.99
CA PRO A 107 0.66 11.44 12.93
C PRO A 107 -0.73 12.01 12.59
N ILE A 108 -1.18 11.89 11.34
CA ILE A 108 -2.56 12.26 10.95
C ILE A 108 -3.54 11.12 11.24
N ILE A 109 -3.14 9.88 10.96
CA ILE A 109 -4.01 8.69 11.04
C ILE A 109 -4.24 8.26 12.50
N GLU A 110 -3.18 8.15 13.29
CA GLU A 110 -3.17 7.65 14.66
C GLU A 110 -4.21 8.32 15.58
N PRO A 111 -4.32 9.67 15.66
CA PRO A 111 -5.33 10.30 16.51
C PRO A 111 -6.76 9.99 16.07
N ILE A 112 -7.00 9.78 14.77
CA ILE A 112 -8.33 9.44 14.24
C ILE A 112 -8.69 7.99 14.60
N LEU A 113 -7.74 7.06 14.48
CA LEU A 113 -7.94 5.67 14.92
C LEU A 113 -8.28 5.63 16.42
N LYS A 114 -7.47 6.32 17.23
CA LYS A 114 -7.66 6.40 18.69
C LYS A 114 -9.04 6.97 19.05
N LYS A 115 -9.43 8.08 18.42
CA LYS A 115 -10.76 8.71 18.62
C LYS A 115 -11.92 7.74 18.34
N ASN A 116 -11.75 6.82 17.38
CA ASN A 116 -12.77 5.87 16.96
C ASN A 116 -12.67 4.50 17.68
N GLY A 117 -11.77 4.35 18.65
CA GLY A 117 -11.56 3.08 19.36
C GLY A 117 -10.94 1.99 18.49
N ILE A 118 -10.30 2.34 17.37
CA ILE A 118 -9.61 1.39 16.50
C ILE A 118 -8.17 1.20 17.02
N PRO A 119 -7.68 -0.04 17.16
CA PRO A 119 -6.29 -0.30 17.54
C PRO A 119 -5.28 0.39 16.61
N ASP A 120 -4.19 0.88 17.18
CA ASP A 120 -3.19 1.66 16.44
C ASP A 120 -2.57 0.88 15.26
N ASP A 121 -2.45 -0.44 15.39
CA ASP A 121 -1.96 -1.34 14.35
C ASP A 121 -2.71 -1.21 13.01
N PHE A 122 -3.95 -0.72 13.00
CA PHE A 122 -4.69 -0.52 11.75
C PHE A 122 -4.08 0.54 10.83
N LYS A 123 -3.17 1.40 11.30
CA LYS A 123 -2.40 2.30 10.43
C LYS A 123 -1.56 1.54 9.39
N TYR A 124 -1.15 0.30 9.71
CA TYR A 124 -0.41 -0.55 8.78
C TYR A 124 -1.28 -1.09 7.64
N LEU A 125 -2.61 -1.14 7.78
CA LEU A 125 -3.49 -1.44 6.63
C LEU A 125 -3.36 -0.33 5.59
N ALA A 126 -3.52 0.94 5.97
CA ALA A 126 -3.33 2.06 5.04
C ALA A 126 -1.94 2.05 4.38
N LEU A 127 -0.91 1.65 5.13
CA LEU A 127 0.44 1.51 4.62
C LEU A 127 0.54 0.41 3.55
N ILE A 128 -0.02 -0.79 3.75
CA ILE A 128 0.07 -1.86 2.75
C ILE A 128 -0.88 -1.67 1.55
N GLU A 129 -2.00 -0.95 1.74
CA GLU A 129 -3.00 -0.68 0.70
C GLU A 129 -2.47 0.28 -0.36
N SER A 130 -1.75 1.33 0.05
CA SER A 130 -1.33 2.41 -0.86
C SER A 130 0.14 2.82 -0.75
N GLY A 131 0.84 2.36 0.28
CA GLY A 131 2.12 2.94 0.69
C GLY A 131 1.96 4.39 1.14
N LEU A 132 0.81 4.74 1.74
CA LEU A 132 0.39 6.09 2.15
C LEU A 132 0.48 7.09 0.99
N ARG A 133 -0.16 6.73 -0.12
CA ARG A 133 -0.25 7.58 -1.32
C ARG A 133 -1.67 7.66 -1.85
N ASN A 134 -1.95 8.76 -2.53
CA ASN A 134 -3.18 8.93 -3.28
C ASN A 134 -3.10 8.24 -4.64
N VAL A 135 -3.33 6.92 -4.64
CA VAL A 135 -3.33 6.06 -5.84
C VAL A 135 -4.73 5.53 -6.14
N THR A 136 -4.94 5.07 -7.37
CA THR A 136 -6.17 4.40 -7.80
C THR A 136 -5.85 2.95 -8.17
N SER A 137 -6.59 1.99 -7.62
CA SER A 137 -6.48 0.59 -8.03
C SER A 137 -7.20 0.33 -9.36
N HIS A 138 -6.88 -0.79 -10.00
CA HIS A 138 -7.59 -1.26 -11.20
C HIS A 138 -9.10 -1.44 -10.97
N ALA A 139 -9.53 -1.76 -9.75
CA ALA A 139 -10.93 -1.89 -9.37
C ALA A 139 -11.61 -0.54 -9.07
N GLY A 140 -10.86 0.58 -9.04
CA GLY A 140 -11.39 1.92 -8.80
C GLY A 140 -11.44 2.35 -7.33
N ALA A 141 -10.78 1.60 -6.44
CA ALA A 141 -10.50 2.01 -5.07
C ALA A 141 -9.48 3.15 -5.07
N ARG A 142 -9.58 4.11 -4.14
CA ARG A 142 -8.77 5.35 -4.16
C ARG A 142 -8.26 5.78 -2.81
N GLY A 143 -7.14 6.50 -2.85
CA GLY A 143 -6.57 7.17 -1.69
C GLY A 143 -5.77 6.25 -0.79
N PHE A 144 -5.48 6.73 0.42
CA PHE A 144 -4.59 6.04 1.36
C PHE A 144 -5.18 4.70 1.80
N TRP A 145 -6.48 4.70 2.01
CA TRP A 145 -7.26 3.57 2.50
C TRP A 145 -7.88 2.72 1.40
N GLN A 146 -7.56 3.00 0.12
CA GLN A 146 -8.11 2.31 -1.05
C GLN A 146 -9.63 2.12 -0.98
N ILE A 147 -10.36 3.21 -0.74
CA ILE A 147 -11.81 3.15 -0.52
C ILE A 147 -12.55 3.03 -1.85
N MET A 148 -13.49 2.09 -1.94
CA MET A 148 -14.38 1.94 -3.08
C MET A 148 -15.37 3.11 -3.16
N LYS A 149 -15.73 3.54 -4.37
CA LYS A 149 -16.62 4.70 -4.58
C LYS A 149 -17.98 4.53 -3.87
N GLY A 150 -18.59 3.35 -3.96
CA GLY A 150 -19.86 3.04 -3.28
C GLY A 150 -19.75 3.21 -1.77
N THR A 151 -18.77 2.52 -1.17
CA THR A 151 -18.46 2.60 0.26
C THR A 151 -18.18 4.02 0.73
N GLY A 152 -17.40 4.80 -0.03
CA GLY A 152 -17.14 6.20 0.31
C GLY A 152 -18.42 7.04 0.37
N LYS A 153 -19.29 6.91 -0.64
CA LYS A 153 -20.57 7.64 -0.67
C LYS A 153 -21.51 7.22 0.45
N GLU A 154 -21.66 5.93 0.68
CA GLU A 154 -22.50 5.37 1.75
C GLU A 154 -22.09 5.88 3.14
N ASN A 155 -20.81 6.20 3.32
CA ASN A 155 -20.25 6.72 4.57
C ASN A 155 -19.96 8.23 4.51
N GLY A 156 -20.65 8.97 3.63
CA GLY A 156 -20.72 10.43 3.68
C GLY A 156 -19.61 11.19 2.95
N LEU A 157 -18.73 10.52 2.19
CA LEU A 157 -17.75 11.23 1.36
C LEU A 157 -18.41 11.87 0.14
N GLU A 158 -18.02 13.10 -0.14
CA GLU A 158 -18.32 13.75 -1.41
C GLU A 158 -17.46 13.15 -2.53
N ILE A 159 -18.15 12.54 -3.51
CA ILE A 159 -17.50 11.93 -4.67
C ILE A 159 -18.28 12.27 -5.95
N ASN A 160 -17.78 13.25 -6.69
CA ASN A 160 -18.28 13.72 -7.97
C ASN A 160 -17.11 14.04 -8.94
N ASP A 161 -17.38 14.77 -10.02
CA ASP A 161 -16.37 15.09 -11.01
C ASP A 161 -15.39 16.16 -10.54
N ASN A 162 -15.84 17.07 -9.68
CA ASN A 162 -15.03 18.15 -9.15
C ASN A 162 -14.25 17.77 -7.87
N VAL A 163 -14.83 16.93 -7.01
CA VAL A 163 -14.35 16.55 -5.69
C VAL A 163 -14.37 15.02 -5.52
N ASP A 164 -13.31 14.45 -4.93
CA ASP A 164 -13.27 13.05 -4.50
C ASP A 164 -12.54 12.95 -3.16
N GLU A 165 -13.33 13.00 -2.09
CA GLU A 165 -12.83 13.03 -0.70
C GLU A 165 -12.19 11.71 -0.26
N ARG A 166 -12.18 10.67 -1.10
CA ARG A 166 -11.34 9.48 -0.86
C ARG A 166 -9.85 9.80 -0.86
N TYR A 167 -9.44 10.89 -1.51
CA TYR A 167 -8.07 11.38 -1.48
C TYR A 167 -7.75 12.28 -0.28
N HIS A 168 -8.74 12.59 0.55
CA HIS A 168 -8.56 13.36 1.78
C HIS A 168 -8.23 12.39 2.92
N VAL A 169 -7.00 12.45 3.46
CA VAL A 169 -6.50 11.42 4.39
C VAL A 169 -7.36 11.34 5.66
N GLU A 170 -7.75 12.46 6.26
CA GLU A 170 -8.56 12.53 7.47
C GLU A 170 -9.95 11.94 7.23
N LYS A 171 -10.66 12.41 6.19
CA LYS A 171 -12.02 11.94 5.88
C LYS A 171 -12.04 10.47 5.48
N SER A 172 -11.06 10.03 4.69
CA SER A 172 -10.96 8.61 4.32
C SER A 172 -10.58 7.73 5.52
N THR A 173 -9.79 8.23 6.47
CA THR A 173 -9.50 7.52 7.73
C THR A 173 -10.75 7.35 8.58
N GLU A 174 -11.58 8.39 8.72
CA GLU A 174 -12.87 8.29 9.42
C GLU A 174 -13.78 7.22 8.79
N VAL A 175 -13.83 7.13 7.46
CA VAL A 175 -14.59 6.09 6.75
C VAL A 175 -14.02 4.69 6.96
N ALA A 176 -12.69 4.56 6.96
CA ALA A 176 -12.03 3.29 7.28
C ALA A 176 -12.39 2.84 8.71
N CYS A 177 -12.38 3.74 9.69
CA CYS A 177 -12.82 3.46 11.06
C CYS A 177 -14.26 2.94 11.10
N ILE A 178 -15.19 3.55 10.36
CA ILE A 178 -16.59 3.08 10.28
C ILE A 178 -16.64 1.65 9.76
N TYR A 179 -15.91 1.35 8.68
CA TYR A 179 -15.84 -0.01 8.12
C TYR A 179 -15.32 -1.02 9.15
N LEU A 180 -14.22 -0.68 9.83
CA LEU A 180 -13.53 -1.53 10.78
C LEU A 180 -14.38 -1.84 12.01
N ASN A 181 -15.06 -0.84 12.57
CA ASN A 181 -16.00 -1.04 13.67
C ASN A 181 -17.17 -1.96 13.27
N GLN A 182 -17.72 -1.81 12.06
CA GLN A 182 -18.75 -2.71 11.55
C GLN A 182 -18.21 -4.14 11.35
N ALA A 183 -16.95 -4.28 10.93
CA ALA A 183 -16.31 -5.57 10.74
C ALA A 183 -16.03 -6.25 12.10
N PHE A 184 -15.50 -5.52 13.08
CA PHE A 184 -15.30 -6.02 14.43
C PHE A 184 -16.62 -6.45 15.07
N LYS A 185 -17.68 -5.63 14.96
CA LYS A 185 -19.03 -6.00 15.44
C LYS A 185 -19.55 -7.31 14.81
N LYS A 186 -19.16 -7.60 13.57
CA LYS A 186 -19.59 -8.81 12.85
C LYS A 186 -18.79 -10.06 13.26
N PHE A 187 -17.48 -9.93 13.48
CA PHE A 187 -16.59 -11.08 13.67
C PHE A 187 -16.13 -11.28 15.11
N GLY A 188 -16.20 -10.26 15.96
CA GLY A 188 -15.79 -10.32 17.36
C GLY A 188 -14.28 -10.28 17.59
N ASN A 189 -13.46 -10.24 16.54
CA ASN A 189 -12.00 -10.11 16.62
C ASN A 189 -11.45 -9.21 15.50
N TRP A 190 -10.29 -8.62 15.75
CA TRP A 190 -9.61 -7.67 14.88
C TRP A 190 -8.93 -8.32 13.69
N THR A 191 -8.44 -9.56 13.82
CA THR A 191 -7.79 -10.29 12.72
C THR A 191 -8.77 -10.52 11.56
N LEU A 192 -9.98 -11.03 11.83
CA LEU A 192 -11.02 -11.16 10.81
C LEU A 192 -11.57 -9.81 10.34
N ALA A 193 -11.63 -8.81 11.23
CA ALA A 193 -12.03 -7.46 10.83
C ALA A 193 -11.08 -6.89 9.76
N ALA A 194 -9.77 -6.98 10.00
CA ALA A 194 -8.72 -6.58 9.08
C ALA A 194 -8.71 -7.43 7.80
N ALA A 195 -8.80 -8.76 7.90
CA ALA A 195 -8.87 -9.63 6.73
C ALA A 195 -10.07 -9.30 5.83
N SER A 196 -11.20 -8.94 6.45
CA SER A 196 -12.39 -8.52 5.72
C SER A 196 -12.23 -7.18 5.02
N TYR A 197 -11.26 -6.34 5.40
CA TYR A 197 -10.97 -5.09 4.70
C TYR A 197 -10.56 -5.35 3.25
N ASN A 198 -9.74 -6.38 3.03
CA ASN A 198 -9.34 -6.83 1.68
C ASN A 198 -10.45 -7.61 0.95
N ALA A 199 -11.04 -8.63 1.59
CA ALA A 199 -11.93 -9.58 0.90
C ALA A 199 -13.43 -9.28 1.03
N GLY A 200 -13.79 -8.22 1.77
CA GLY A 200 -15.16 -7.88 2.11
C GLY A 200 -15.76 -8.76 3.22
N ARG A 201 -16.53 -8.12 4.12
CA ARG A 201 -17.23 -8.80 5.24
C ARG A 201 -18.09 -9.98 4.83
N ALA A 202 -18.85 -9.87 3.75
CA ALA A 202 -19.71 -10.95 3.27
C ALA A 202 -18.89 -12.13 2.72
N GLY A 203 -17.77 -11.84 2.06
CA GLY A 203 -16.87 -12.83 1.49
C GLY A 203 -16.16 -13.66 2.56
N ILE A 204 -15.67 -13.02 3.61
CA ILE A 204 -15.08 -13.70 4.77
C ILE A 204 -16.13 -14.54 5.50
N ALA A 205 -17.28 -13.96 5.86
CA ALA A 205 -18.34 -14.67 6.58
C ALA A 205 -18.85 -15.92 5.84
N ARG A 206 -18.98 -15.83 4.50
CA ARG A 206 -19.40 -16.98 3.68
C ARG A 206 -18.37 -18.12 3.76
N ARG A 207 -17.07 -17.81 3.73
CA ARG A 207 -16.01 -18.82 3.75
C ARG A 207 -15.86 -19.46 5.12
N LEU A 208 -15.91 -18.67 6.19
CA LEU A 208 -15.92 -19.17 7.58
C LEU A 208 -17.04 -20.22 7.74
N LYS A 209 -18.26 -19.85 7.34
CA LYS A 209 -19.41 -20.77 7.37
C LYS A 209 -19.21 -22.01 6.51
N ALA A 210 -18.72 -21.86 5.28
CA ALA A 210 -18.57 -22.97 4.34
C ALA A 210 -17.47 -23.96 4.76
N GLN A 211 -16.42 -23.48 5.43
CA GLN A 211 -15.30 -24.31 5.88
C GLN A 211 -15.44 -24.76 7.33
N MET A 212 -16.49 -24.31 8.03
CA MET A 212 -16.77 -24.64 9.43
C MET A 212 -15.61 -24.24 10.38
N VAL A 213 -15.04 -23.07 10.14
CA VAL A 213 -13.98 -22.48 10.96
C VAL A 213 -14.39 -21.07 11.38
N ASP A 214 -13.86 -20.61 12.51
CA ASP A 214 -14.15 -19.30 13.12
C ASP A 214 -12.92 -18.38 13.20
N ASP A 215 -11.74 -18.89 12.84
CA ASP A 215 -10.47 -18.18 12.85
C ASP A 215 -9.94 -17.89 11.42
N TYR A 216 -9.17 -16.81 11.28
CA TYR A 216 -8.53 -16.44 10.02
C TYR A 216 -7.44 -17.43 9.60
N TYR A 217 -6.65 -17.93 10.55
CA TYR A 217 -5.50 -18.78 10.25
C TYR A 217 -5.92 -20.21 9.88
N ASP A 218 -7.14 -20.61 10.22
CA ASP A 218 -7.76 -21.86 9.73
C ASP A 218 -8.51 -21.70 8.41
N LEU A 219 -8.69 -20.45 7.94
CA LEU A 219 -9.48 -20.16 6.75
C LEU A 219 -8.67 -20.32 5.46
N LEU A 220 -9.08 -21.25 4.59
CA LEU A 220 -8.52 -21.37 3.26
C LEU A 220 -9.03 -20.23 2.37
N LEU A 221 -8.11 -19.38 1.95
CA LEU A 221 -8.36 -18.17 1.18
C LEU A 221 -7.57 -18.20 -0.14
N VAL A 222 -8.02 -17.40 -1.10
CA VAL A 222 -7.22 -17.14 -2.31
C VAL A 222 -5.93 -16.44 -1.91
N GLU A 223 -4.85 -16.67 -2.67
CA GLU A 223 -3.48 -16.28 -2.27
C GLU A 223 -3.38 -14.82 -1.80
N GLU A 224 -3.96 -13.88 -2.54
CA GLU A 224 -3.94 -12.45 -2.18
C GLU A 224 -4.49 -12.20 -0.77
N THR A 225 -5.71 -12.67 -0.50
CA THR A 225 -6.36 -12.48 0.81
C THR A 225 -5.64 -13.30 1.89
N ALA A 226 -5.20 -14.52 1.57
CA ALA A 226 -4.46 -15.36 2.50
C ALA A 226 -3.16 -14.69 2.96
N ARG A 227 -2.53 -13.88 2.12
CA ARG A 227 -1.29 -13.18 2.46
C ARG A 227 -1.52 -11.87 3.21
N TYR A 228 -2.73 -11.32 3.15
CA TYR A 228 -3.02 -9.96 3.63
C TYR A 228 -2.61 -9.75 5.09
N MET A 229 -3.10 -10.57 6.03
CA MET A 229 -2.78 -10.38 7.45
C MET A 229 -1.30 -10.61 7.76
N LEU A 230 -0.66 -11.59 7.12
CA LEU A 230 0.76 -11.87 7.33
C LEU A 230 1.62 -10.71 6.83
N ARG A 231 1.23 -10.10 5.70
CA ARG A 231 1.88 -8.92 5.17
C ARG A 231 1.73 -7.72 6.10
N VAL A 232 0.53 -7.48 6.66
CA VAL A 232 0.32 -6.42 7.66
C VAL A 232 1.23 -6.63 8.87
N ILE A 233 1.27 -7.85 9.42
CA ILE A 233 2.09 -8.18 10.60
C ILE A 233 3.58 -8.04 10.29
N ALA A 234 4.05 -8.54 9.16
CA ALA A 234 5.45 -8.40 8.74
C ALA A 234 5.86 -6.93 8.56
N VAL A 235 5.00 -6.13 7.92
CA VAL A 235 5.27 -4.69 7.73
C VAL A 235 5.24 -3.95 9.07
N LYS A 236 4.28 -4.25 9.96
CA LYS A 236 4.27 -3.74 11.34
C LYS A 236 5.60 -4.03 12.02
N GLU A 237 6.00 -5.29 12.03
CA GLU A 237 7.22 -5.76 12.69
C GLU A 237 8.48 -5.06 12.16
N ILE A 238 8.65 -4.98 10.83
CA ILE A 238 9.81 -4.34 10.21
C ILE A 238 9.81 -2.84 10.48
N ILE A 239 8.66 -2.17 10.35
CA ILE A 239 8.56 -0.72 10.56
C ILE A 239 8.77 -0.35 12.04
N SER A 240 8.34 -1.21 12.97
CA SER A 240 8.55 -1.02 14.41
C SER A 240 9.99 -1.29 14.85
N HIS A 241 10.74 -2.11 14.12
CA HIS A 241 12.09 -2.52 14.51
C HIS A 241 13.10 -2.44 13.34
N PRO A 242 13.28 -1.27 12.67
CA PRO A 242 14.08 -1.13 11.45
C PRO A 242 15.47 -1.77 11.53
N ASN A 243 16.19 -1.52 12.63
CA ASN A 243 17.55 -1.99 12.85
C ASN A 243 17.66 -3.52 12.87
N LEU A 244 16.63 -4.24 13.36
CA LEU A 244 16.63 -5.71 13.37
C LEU A 244 16.56 -6.30 11.96
N TYR A 245 16.10 -5.53 10.98
CA TYR A 245 15.93 -5.93 9.59
C TYR A 245 16.92 -5.23 8.64
N GLY A 246 17.95 -4.58 9.19
CA GLY A 246 19.03 -3.96 8.40
C GLY A 246 18.65 -2.64 7.72
N PHE A 247 17.60 -1.97 8.20
CA PHE A 247 17.27 -0.61 7.77
C PHE A 247 17.91 0.39 8.71
N GLU A 248 18.87 1.15 8.19
CA GLU A 248 19.55 2.24 8.89
C GLU A 248 19.27 3.55 8.14
N PHE A 249 18.84 4.58 8.87
CA PHE A 249 18.55 5.91 8.36
C PHE A 249 18.45 6.90 9.53
N ASP A 250 18.68 8.17 9.24
CA ASP A 250 18.55 9.26 10.22
C ASP A 250 17.17 9.92 10.14
N GLN A 251 16.84 10.75 11.13
CA GLN A 251 15.56 11.47 11.13
C GLN A 251 15.40 12.41 9.92
N GLU A 252 16.50 12.98 9.45
CA GLU A 252 16.54 13.84 8.27
C GLU A 252 16.26 13.11 6.95
N ASP A 253 16.43 11.78 6.93
CA ASP A 253 16.03 10.97 5.77
C ASP A 253 14.51 10.85 5.65
N LEU A 254 13.77 11.02 6.74
CA LEU A 254 12.32 10.79 6.77
C LEU A 254 11.56 11.96 6.14
N TYR A 255 10.42 11.65 5.52
CA TYR A 255 9.58 12.72 4.98
C TYR A 255 8.78 13.39 6.09
N ASN A 256 8.61 14.69 5.93
CA ASN A 256 7.83 15.54 6.83
C ASN A 256 6.61 16.13 6.10
N LEU A 257 5.61 16.52 6.88
CA LEU A 257 4.56 17.40 6.38
C LEU A 257 5.17 18.78 6.14
N SER A 258 4.77 19.41 5.03
CA SER A 258 5.10 20.81 4.80
C SER A 258 4.23 21.67 5.70
N ASN A 259 4.76 22.80 6.17
CA ASN A 259 3.96 23.78 6.87
C ASN A 259 2.87 24.31 5.94
N THR A 260 1.64 24.34 6.44
CA THR A 260 0.49 24.83 5.67
C THR A 260 -0.44 25.62 6.57
N ARG A 261 -1.06 26.63 5.99
CA ARG A 261 -2.21 27.33 6.58
C ARG A 261 -3.50 26.82 5.96
N ILE A 262 -4.57 26.82 6.75
CA ILE A 262 -5.90 26.42 6.29
C ILE A 262 -6.68 27.66 5.81
N VAL A 263 -7.22 27.59 4.59
CA VAL A 263 -8.11 28.62 4.03
C VAL A 263 -9.51 28.05 3.86
N GLN A 264 -10.48 28.69 4.49
CA GLN A 264 -11.89 28.37 4.27
C GLN A 264 -12.37 28.98 2.94
N VAL A 265 -13.00 28.16 2.10
CA VAL A 265 -13.61 28.57 0.83
C VAL A 265 -15.05 28.11 0.80
N ASP A 266 -15.99 29.04 0.60
CA ASP A 266 -17.42 28.78 0.47
C ASP A 266 -18.02 29.33 -0.84
N THR A 267 -17.15 29.71 -1.78
CA THR A 267 -17.51 30.25 -3.09
C THR A 267 -16.96 29.39 -4.22
N THR A 268 -17.45 29.61 -5.44
CA THR A 268 -16.94 28.96 -6.64
C THR A 268 -15.53 29.45 -6.97
N ILE A 269 -14.59 28.53 -7.19
CA ILE A 269 -13.28 28.85 -7.77
C ILE A 269 -13.35 28.50 -9.27
N THR A 270 -13.41 29.49 -10.14
CA THR A 270 -13.50 29.25 -11.60
C THR A 270 -12.19 28.77 -12.22
N ASN A 271 -11.05 29.06 -11.59
CA ASN A 271 -9.72 28.63 -12.05
C ASN A 271 -8.78 28.48 -10.84
N ILE A 272 -8.41 27.23 -10.51
CA ILE A 272 -7.54 26.95 -9.35
C ILE A 272 -6.13 27.51 -9.57
N ALA A 273 -5.60 27.51 -10.79
CA ALA A 273 -4.29 28.10 -11.05
C ALA A 273 -4.26 29.62 -10.77
N ARG A 274 -5.34 30.35 -11.10
CA ARG A 274 -5.48 31.77 -10.74
C ARG A 274 -5.62 31.94 -9.24
N PHE A 275 -6.44 31.11 -8.59
CA PHE A 275 -6.58 31.11 -7.14
C PHE A 275 -5.22 30.87 -6.44
N ALA A 276 -4.46 29.89 -6.89
CA ALA A 276 -3.12 29.57 -6.39
C ALA A 276 -2.18 30.79 -6.51
N LYS A 277 -2.15 31.42 -7.68
CA LYS A 277 -1.33 32.63 -7.92
C LYS A 277 -1.71 33.76 -6.96
N ASN A 278 -3.01 34.00 -6.74
CA ASN A 278 -3.49 35.01 -5.80
C ASN A 278 -3.16 34.68 -4.33
N MET A 279 -2.97 33.40 -4.01
CA MET A 279 -2.54 32.92 -2.70
C MET A 279 -1.01 32.86 -2.54
N GLY A 280 -0.24 33.29 -3.55
CA GLY A 280 1.23 33.28 -3.51
C GLY A 280 1.87 31.91 -3.74
N THR A 281 1.14 30.94 -4.31
CA THR A 281 1.62 29.56 -4.50
C THR A 281 1.38 29.07 -5.93
N SER A 282 1.88 27.88 -6.26
CA SER A 282 1.69 27.24 -7.57
C SER A 282 0.44 26.37 -7.63
N TYR A 283 -0.09 26.18 -8.84
CA TYR A 283 -1.15 25.20 -9.09
C TYR A 283 -0.74 23.81 -8.60
N LYS A 284 0.52 23.40 -8.86
CA LYS A 284 1.06 22.09 -8.45
C LYS A 284 0.95 21.88 -6.95
N GLU A 285 1.34 22.87 -6.13
CA GLU A 285 1.29 22.76 -4.68
C GLU A 285 -0.14 22.63 -4.15
N ILE A 286 -1.08 23.45 -4.67
CA ILE A 286 -2.50 23.29 -4.33
C ILE A 286 -3.00 21.88 -4.63
N ARG A 287 -2.63 21.32 -5.79
CA ARG A 287 -3.02 19.96 -6.19
C ARG A 287 -2.41 18.87 -5.31
N LEU A 288 -1.16 19.05 -4.88
CA LEU A 288 -0.46 18.10 -4.01
C LEU A 288 -1.00 18.12 -2.58
N LEU A 289 -1.32 19.30 -2.06
CA LEU A 289 -1.86 19.48 -0.71
C LEU A 289 -3.36 19.20 -0.63
N ASN A 290 -4.11 19.39 -1.72
CA ASN A 290 -5.56 19.17 -1.80
C ASN A 290 -5.90 18.17 -2.92
N PRO A 291 -5.40 16.93 -2.85
CA PRO A 291 -5.55 15.92 -3.90
C PRO A 291 -7.00 15.47 -4.12
N TRP A 292 -7.90 15.80 -3.19
CA TRP A 292 -9.34 15.57 -3.28
C TRP A 292 -10.05 16.53 -4.25
N LEU A 293 -9.48 17.71 -4.54
CA LEU A 293 -9.91 18.50 -5.69
C LEU A 293 -9.56 17.69 -6.92
N LYS A 294 -10.38 17.63 -7.97
CA LYS A 294 -10.05 16.85 -9.20
C LYS A 294 -9.83 17.69 -10.45
N GLN A 295 -10.52 18.81 -10.57
CA GLN A 295 -10.48 19.67 -11.75
C GLN A 295 -9.74 20.98 -11.45
N ASN A 296 -9.42 21.77 -12.47
CA ASN A 296 -8.86 23.12 -12.33
C ASN A 296 -9.93 24.18 -12.01
N LYS A 297 -10.96 23.79 -11.27
CA LYS A 297 -12.05 24.64 -10.77
C LYS A 297 -12.64 23.97 -9.53
N LEU A 298 -13.48 24.69 -8.78
CA LEU A 298 -14.29 24.17 -7.68
C LEU A 298 -15.69 24.76 -7.81
N ASP A 299 -16.62 23.98 -8.34
CA ASP A 299 -18.03 24.29 -8.44
C ASP A 299 -18.64 24.20 -7.02
N ASN A 300 -19.19 25.29 -6.51
CA ASN A 300 -19.71 25.36 -5.14
C ASN A 300 -20.95 26.24 -5.02
N ALA A 301 -21.91 26.04 -5.93
CA ALA A 301 -23.16 26.82 -5.94
C ALA A 301 -23.96 26.72 -4.62
N SER A 302 -23.81 25.60 -3.89
CA SER A 302 -24.46 25.38 -2.58
C SER A 302 -23.78 26.09 -1.41
N ARG A 303 -22.67 26.82 -1.64
CA ARG A 303 -21.87 27.49 -0.61
C ARG A 303 -21.41 26.56 0.52
N LYS A 304 -21.14 25.29 0.19
CA LYS A 304 -20.53 24.35 1.15
C LYS A 304 -19.16 24.88 1.56
N LYS A 305 -18.84 24.79 2.85
CA LYS A 305 -17.51 25.16 3.36
C LYS A 305 -16.50 24.08 3.02
N TYR A 306 -15.45 24.47 2.30
CA TYR A 306 -14.25 23.68 2.08
C TYR A 306 -13.08 24.29 2.85
N TYR A 307 -12.14 23.45 3.26
CA TYR A 307 -10.91 23.85 3.94
C TYR A 307 -9.75 23.38 3.08
N LEU A 308 -9.02 24.34 2.50
CA LEU A 308 -7.89 24.07 1.62
C LEU A 308 -6.59 24.30 2.39
N SER A 309 -5.68 23.35 2.32
CA SER A 309 -4.30 23.52 2.80
C SER A 309 -3.49 24.27 1.75
N ILE A 310 -2.93 25.40 2.15
CA ILE A 310 -2.09 26.27 1.31
C ILE A 310 -0.69 26.31 1.95
N PRO A 311 0.40 26.28 1.19
CA PRO A 311 1.74 26.47 1.76
C PRO A 311 1.80 27.78 2.57
N GLU A 312 2.55 27.75 3.67
CA GLU A 312 2.95 28.97 4.37
C GLU A 312 3.90 29.83 3.53
#